data_AF-A0A8J8PR27-F1
#
_entry.id   AF-A0A8J8PR27-F1
#
_cell.length_a   1.000
_cell.length_b   1.000
_cell.length_c   1.000
_cell.angle_alpha   90.00
_cell.angle_beta   90.00
_cell.angle_gamma   90.00
#
_symmetry.space_group_name_H-M   'P 1'
#
loop_
_entity.id
_entity.type
_entity.pdbx_description
1 polymer ?
#
loop_
_entity_poly.entity_id
_entity_poly.type
_entity_poly.pdbx_seq_one_letter_code
_entity_poly.pdbx_strand_id
1 'polypeptide(L)'
;MVKEIYKERVKVLTEIWGLITASWDSITRDDLVEILKNAYIKRNIKPFRGFNANNLYEKELVSLYVIGKHGLGLFDENKNIFDKLLDKEEKYEYISNLILDGKVREAFDLAESSKDNLAKALRMTFTEVIFSFEPDEKLYRSLRNLNASDNDQIKHTAKSFSRFYTAFKLAEGIAEGSIRDKLTYIAMKKSIAISIGIDYPLPKLSYVDLIAKEVFNLNKKILTRVLGSKL
;
A
#
# COMPACT_ATOMS: atom_id res chain seq x y z
N MET A 1 11.68 10.59 6.35
CA MET A 1 10.64 11.55 6.80
C MET A 1 9.42 11.34 5.92
N VAL A 2 8.23 11.23 6.51
CA VAL A 2 6.96 11.05 5.77
C VAL A 2 6.74 12.23 4.81
N LYS A 3 6.31 11.94 3.58
CA LYS A 3 6.01 12.95 2.56
C LYS A 3 4.79 13.80 2.94
N GLU A 4 4.80 15.08 2.58
CA GLU A 4 3.73 16.03 2.94
C GLU A 4 2.34 15.56 2.45
N ILE A 5 2.28 14.92 1.28
CA ILE A 5 1.04 14.34 0.72
C ILE A 5 0.38 13.25 1.58
N TYR A 6 1.11 12.69 2.56
CA TYR A 6 0.60 11.66 3.48
C TYR A 6 0.38 12.17 4.91
N LYS A 7 0.77 13.40 5.21
CA LYS A 7 0.73 13.95 6.57
C LYS A 7 -0.66 13.95 7.19
N GLU A 8 -1.67 14.40 6.43
CA GLU A 8 -3.07 14.36 6.89
C GLU A 8 -3.54 12.93 7.13
N ARG A 9 -3.13 11.96 6.31
CA ARG A 9 -3.44 10.54 6.54
C ARG A 9 -2.83 10.04 7.85
N VAL A 10 -1.54 10.30 8.07
CA VAL A 10 -0.84 9.88 9.29
C VAL A 10 -1.48 10.51 10.53
N LYS A 11 -1.83 11.79 10.46
CA LYS A 11 -2.55 12.50 11.52
C LYS A 11 -3.87 11.80 11.87
N VAL A 12 -4.67 11.46 10.86
CA VAL A 12 -5.95 10.77 11.06
C VAL A 12 -5.78 9.39 11.67
N LEU A 13 -4.81 8.62 11.19
CA LEU A 13 -4.52 7.30 11.75
C LEU A 13 -4.06 7.39 13.21
N THR A 14 -3.29 8.42 13.54
CA THR A 14 -2.87 8.71 14.93
C THR A 14 -4.06 9.07 15.81
N GLU A 15 -4.96 9.93 15.34
CA GLU A 15 -6.19 10.29 16.05
C GLU A 15 -7.10 9.06 16.28
N ILE A 16 -7.20 8.17 15.29
CA ILE A 16 -7.94 6.91 15.42
C ILE A 16 -7.32 6.02 16.50
N TRP A 17 -5.99 5.92 16.57
CA TRP A 17 -5.31 5.20 17.66
C TRP A 17 -5.63 5.78 19.05
N GLY A 18 -5.71 7.10 19.17
CA GLY A 18 -6.14 7.76 20.40
C GLY A 18 -7.56 7.38 20.83
N LEU A 19 -8.47 7.12 19.88
CA LEU A 19 -9.81 6.64 20.16
C LEU A 19 -9.80 5.15 20.55
N ILE A 20 -9.13 4.31 19.76
CA ILE A 20 -9.12 2.85 19.96
C ILE A 20 -8.49 2.49 21.29
N THR A 21 -7.37 3.12 21.66
CA THR A 21 -6.68 2.85 22.94
C THR A 21 -7.59 3.05 24.15
N ALA A 22 -8.59 3.94 24.05
CA ALA A 22 -9.56 4.20 25.11
C ALA A 22 -10.79 3.27 25.10
N SER A 23 -11.10 2.58 24.00
CA SER A 23 -12.37 1.85 23.81
C SER A 23 -12.25 0.50 23.09
N TRP A 24 -11.05 -0.07 23.00
CA TRP A 24 -10.77 -1.25 22.18
C TRP A 24 -11.54 -2.50 22.67
N ASP A 25 -11.84 -2.58 23.96
CA ASP A 25 -12.54 -3.68 24.62
C ASP A 25 -14.00 -3.77 24.19
N SER A 26 -14.65 -2.64 23.91
CA SER A 26 -16.06 -2.57 23.51
C SER A 26 -16.32 -2.61 22.00
N ILE A 27 -15.29 -2.51 21.17
CA ILE A 27 -15.44 -2.46 19.70
C ILE A 27 -15.01 -3.78 19.03
N THR A 28 -15.57 -4.03 17.85
CA THR A 28 -15.20 -5.12 16.94
C THR A 28 -14.32 -4.62 15.80
N ARG A 29 -13.80 -5.56 14.99
CA ARG A 29 -13.08 -5.21 13.77
C ARG A 29 -13.96 -4.45 12.76
N ASP A 30 -15.23 -4.82 12.62
CA ASP A 30 -16.15 -4.13 11.71
C ASP A 30 -16.41 -2.69 12.17
N ASP A 31 -16.53 -2.47 13.49
CA ASP A 31 -16.61 -1.13 14.06
C ASP A 31 -15.34 -0.32 13.74
N LEU A 32 -14.16 -0.95 13.85
CA LEU A 32 -12.89 -0.32 13.51
C LEU A 32 -12.82 0.11 12.04
N VAL A 33 -13.32 -0.72 11.12
CA VAL A 33 -13.42 -0.37 9.69
C VAL A 33 -14.32 0.85 9.48
N GLU A 34 -15.47 0.89 10.15
CA GLU A 34 -16.39 2.03 10.03
C GLU A 34 -15.82 3.31 10.68
N ILE A 35 -15.11 3.21 11.81
CA ILE A 35 -14.37 4.34 12.42
C ILE A 35 -13.36 4.90 11.42
N LEU A 36 -12.54 4.05 10.81
CA LEU A 36 -11.54 4.44 9.82
C LEU A 36 -12.19 5.12 8.60
N LYS A 37 -13.25 4.50 8.07
CA LYS A 37 -14.01 5.00 6.92
C LYS A 37 -14.61 6.37 7.19
N ASN A 38 -15.28 6.56 8.32
CA ASN A 38 -15.88 7.84 8.69
C ASN A 38 -14.82 8.93 8.87
N ALA A 39 -13.68 8.60 9.49
CA ALA A 39 -12.58 9.53 9.68
C ALA A 39 -11.93 9.96 8.35
N TYR A 40 -11.80 9.03 7.40
CA TYR A 40 -11.29 9.30 6.05
C TYR A 40 -12.26 10.16 5.23
N ILE A 41 -13.56 9.82 5.21
CA ILE A 41 -14.59 10.58 4.51
C ILE A 41 -14.64 12.02 5.01
N LYS A 42 -14.65 12.23 6.34
CA LYS A 42 -14.71 13.56 6.96
C LYS A 42 -13.56 14.49 6.52
N ARG A 43 -12.41 13.92 6.16
CA ARG A 43 -11.20 14.66 5.77
C ARG A 43 -10.86 14.53 4.28
N ASN A 44 -11.78 13.99 3.49
CA ASN A 44 -11.60 13.75 2.05
C ASN A 44 -10.34 12.92 1.72
N ILE A 45 -9.98 12.00 2.62
CA ILE A 45 -8.87 11.06 2.42
C ILE A 45 -9.42 9.83 1.72
N LYS A 46 -8.76 9.41 0.63
CA LYS A 46 -9.12 8.20 -0.09
C LYS A 46 -8.23 7.03 0.34
N PRO A 47 -8.73 5.80 0.48
CA PRO A 47 -7.91 4.60 0.65
C PRO A 47 -6.85 4.44 -0.45
N PHE A 48 -5.73 3.79 -0.16
CA PHE A 48 -4.85 3.33 -1.23
C PHE A 48 -5.60 2.29 -2.07
N ARG A 49 -5.51 2.39 -3.40
CA ARG A 49 -6.20 1.42 -4.27
C ARG A 49 -5.51 1.24 -5.60
N GLY A 50 -5.66 0.03 -6.12
CA GLY A 50 -5.47 -0.28 -7.52
C GLY A 50 -6.82 -0.30 -8.26
N PHE A 51 -6.94 -1.17 -9.25
CA PHE A 51 -8.21 -1.36 -9.98
C PHE A 51 -9.32 -1.91 -9.10
N ASN A 52 -9.01 -2.87 -8.22
CA ASN A 52 -9.99 -3.50 -7.35
C ASN A 52 -10.41 -2.55 -6.21
N ALA A 53 -11.68 -2.17 -6.18
CA ALA A 53 -12.29 -1.27 -5.19
C ALA A 53 -13.04 -2.02 -4.07
N ASN A 54 -12.94 -3.35 -4.00
CA ASN A 54 -13.63 -4.13 -2.97
C ASN A 54 -12.88 -4.03 -1.64
N ASN A 55 -13.64 -3.80 -0.57
CA ASN A 55 -13.17 -3.79 0.82
C ASN A 55 -11.97 -2.84 1.02
N LEU A 56 -12.04 -1.63 0.45
CA LEU A 56 -10.93 -0.68 0.51
C LEU A 56 -10.55 -0.30 1.94
N TYR A 57 -11.54 -0.01 2.79
CA TYR A 57 -11.28 0.42 4.17
C TYR A 57 -10.74 -0.72 5.04
N GLU A 58 -11.22 -1.96 4.86
CA GLU A 58 -10.61 -3.16 5.46
C GLU A 58 -9.12 -3.28 5.07
N LYS A 59 -8.79 -3.06 3.79
CA LYS A 59 -7.39 -3.08 3.32
C LYS A 59 -6.55 -1.91 3.86
N GLU A 60 -7.18 -0.84 4.35
CA GLU A 60 -6.48 0.28 4.98
C GLU A 60 -6.21 0.06 6.47
N LEU A 61 -6.71 -1.01 7.06
CA LEU A 61 -6.26 -1.42 8.40
C LEU A 61 -4.77 -1.73 8.43
N VAL A 62 -4.16 -2.14 7.30
CA VAL A 62 -2.70 -2.22 7.14
C VAL A 62 -2.03 -0.87 7.44
N SER A 63 -2.59 0.25 6.96
CA SER A 63 -2.07 1.58 7.24
C SER A 63 -2.20 1.94 8.71
N LEU A 64 -3.32 1.58 9.35
CA LEU A 64 -3.51 1.78 10.77
C LEU A 64 -2.51 0.95 11.59
N TYR A 65 -2.33 -0.32 11.25
CA TYR A 65 -1.37 -1.23 11.86
C TYR A 65 0.06 -0.66 11.81
N VAL A 66 0.53 -0.29 10.62
CA VAL A 66 1.88 0.26 10.41
C VAL A 66 2.10 1.52 11.25
N ILE A 67 1.13 2.44 11.29
CA ILE A 67 1.25 3.65 12.11
C ILE A 67 1.25 3.33 13.60
N GLY A 68 0.42 2.40 14.07
CA GLY A 68 0.38 2.02 15.48
C GLY A 68 1.68 1.37 15.94
N LYS A 69 2.18 0.40 15.15
CA LYS A 69 3.38 -0.36 15.47
C LYS A 69 4.65 0.46 15.28
N HIS A 70 4.90 0.99 14.08
CA HIS A 70 6.18 1.63 13.75
C HIS A 70 6.18 3.14 13.98
N GLY A 71 5.01 3.79 13.84
CA GLY A 71 4.89 5.24 14.04
C GLY A 71 4.78 5.63 15.52
N LEU A 72 3.94 4.92 16.27
CA LEU A 72 3.61 5.23 17.65
C LEU A 72 4.27 4.29 18.68
N GLY A 73 4.85 3.17 18.24
CA GLY A 73 5.52 2.22 19.14
C GLY A 73 4.58 1.45 20.07
N LEU A 74 3.28 1.35 19.73
CA LEU A 74 2.25 0.82 20.64
C LEU A 74 2.20 -0.71 20.70
N PHE A 75 2.96 -1.41 19.86
CA PHE A 75 2.77 -2.86 19.67
C PHE A 75 2.97 -3.68 20.94
N ASP A 76 4.03 -3.39 21.69
CA ASP A 76 4.37 -4.16 22.90
C ASP A 76 3.44 -3.81 24.08
N GLU A 77 3.16 -2.51 24.29
CA GLU A 77 2.34 -2.03 25.40
C GLU A 77 0.83 -2.25 25.19
N ASN A 78 0.37 -2.29 23.93
CA ASN A 78 -1.04 -2.44 23.57
C ASN A 78 -1.31 -3.72 22.78
N LYS A 79 -0.53 -4.79 22.99
CA LYS A 79 -0.61 -6.04 22.23
C LYS A 79 -2.02 -6.60 22.10
N ASN A 80 -2.82 -6.55 23.17
CA ASN A 80 -4.22 -7.00 23.18
C ASN A 80 -5.10 -6.31 22.14
N ILE A 81 -4.84 -5.04 21.81
CA ILE A 81 -5.56 -4.30 20.77
C ILE A 81 -5.26 -4.89 19.40
N PHE A 82 -3.98 -5.18 19.15
CA PHE A 82 -3.53 -5.79 17.90
C PHE A 82 -4.10 -7.21 17.76
N ASP A 83 -4.01 -8.03 18.80
CA ASP A 83 -4.54 -9.40 18.78
C ASP A 83 -6.06 -9.46 18.54
N LYS A 84 -6.80 -8.48 19.07
CA LYS A 84 -8.26 -8.45 18.94
C LYS A 84 -8.74 -7.84 17.62
N LEU A 85 -8.13 -6.74 17.20
CA LEU A 85 -8.67 -5.90 16.12
C LEU A 85 -7.86 -5.98 14.81
N LEU A 86 -6.58 -6.35 14.90
CA LEU A 86 -5.60 -6.30 13.80
C LEU A 86 -4.81 -7.62 13.63
N ASP A 87 -5.38 -8.74 14.08
CA ASP A 87 -4.80 -10.09 14.01
C ASP A 87 -4.39 -10.48 12.57
N LYS A 88 -5.21 -10.10 11.59
CA LYS A 88 -4.93 -10.33 10.17
C LYS A 88 -3.70 -9.54 9.72
N GLU A 89 -3.54 -8.30 10.17
CA GLU A 89 -2.41 -7.47 9.82
C GLU A 89 -1.10 -8.01 10.42
N GLU A 90 -1.13 -8.56 11.63
CA GLU A 90 0.01 -9.29 12.21
C GLU A 90 0.38 -10.51 11.35
N LYS A 91 -0.61 -11.31 10.94
CA LYS A 91 -0.38 -12.44 10.02
C LYS A 91 0.21 -11.97 8.70
N TYR A 92 -0.26 -10.85 8.14
CA TYR A 92 0.27 -10.29 6.90
C TYR A 92 1.70 -9.78 7.03
N GLU A 93 2.06 -9.17 8.16
CA GLU A 93 3.44 -8.78 8.45
C GLU A 93 4.35 -10.00 8.52
N TYR A 94 3.94 -11.05 9.25
CA TYR A 94 4.70 -12.30 9.32
C TYR A 94 4.94 -12.91 7.94
N ILE A 95 3.89 -13.02 7.12
CA ILE A 95 4.00 -13.50 5.74
C ILE A 95 4.93 -12.59 4.93
N SER A 96 4.86 -11.27 5.09
CA SER A 96 5.71 -10.32 4.36
C SER A 96 7.20 -10.48 4.70
N ASN A 97 7.52 -10.82 5.95
CA ASN A 97 8.89 -11.12 6.37
C ASN A 97 9.39 -12.43 5.75
N LEU A 98 8.56 -13.47 5.70
CA LEU A 98 8.92 -14.71 4.99
C LEU A 98 9.20 -14.47 3.49
N ILE A 99 8.42 -13.60 2.85
CA ILE A 99 8.68 -13.20 1.45
C ILE A 99 10.05 -12.54 1.34
N LEU A 100 10.38 -11.61 2.24
CA LEU A 100 11.64 -10.87 2.25
C LEU A 100 12.85 -11.80 2.47
N ASP A 101 12.69 -12.81 3.30
CA ASP A 101 13.68 -13.85 3.58
C ASP A 101 13.82 -14.88 2.44
N GLY A 102 12.99 -14.79 1.41
CA GLY A 102 13.02 -15.70 0.26
C GLY A 102 12.26 -17.01 0.48
N LYS A 103 11.58 -17.18 1.62
CA LYS A 103 10.75 -18.35 1.97
C LYS A 103 9.36 -18.25 1.31
N VAL A 104 9.33 -18.01 0.01
CA VAL A 104 8.13 -17.61 -0.73
C VAL A 104 7.06 -18.69 -0.81
N ARG A 105 7.43 -19.98 -0.78
CA ARG A 105 6.48 -21.09 -0.74
C ARG A 105 5.76 -21.17 0.61
N GLU A 106 6.52 -21.10 1.70
CA GLU A 106 5.97 -21.06 3.07
C GLU A 106 5.05 -19.84 3.25
N ALA A 107 5.47 -18.67 2.75
CA ALA A 107 4.64 -17.47 2.75
C ALA A 107 3.32 -17.67 1.99
N PHE A 108 3.35 -18.39 0.86
CA PHE A 108 2.17 -18.68 0.06
C PHE A 108 1.23 -19.68 0.72
N ASP A 109 1.78 -20.72 1.35
CA ASP A 109 0.99 -21.71 2.09
C ASP A 109 0.29 -21.08 3.31
N LEU A 110 1.00 -20.21 4.05
CA LEU A 110 0.43 -19.43 5.16
C LEU A 110 -0.58 -18.38 4.69
N ALA A 111 -0.42 -17.88 3.47
CA ALA A 111 -1.43 -17.10 2.77
C ALA A 111 -2.60 -17.96 2.24
N GLU A 112 -2.72 -19.21 2.67
CA GLU A 112 -3.77 -20.17 2.29
C GLU A 112 -3.81 -20.42 0.79
N SER A 113 -2.62 -20.43 0.15
CA SER A 113 -2.46 -20.56 -1.30
C SER A 113 -3.29 -19.53 -2.09
N SER A 114 -3.51 -18.34 -1.50
CA SER A 114 -4.32 -17.27 -2.08
C SER A 114 -3.46 -16.11 -2.56
N LYS A 115 -3.58 -15.80 -3.86
CA LYS A 115 -2.96 -14.60 -4.45
C LYS A 115 -3.42 -13.31 -3.78
N ASP A 116 -4.67 -13.26 -3.29
CA ASP A 116 -5.22 -12.08 -2.63
C ASP A 116 -4.59 -11.87 -1.25
N ASN A 117 -4.47 -12.93 -0.45
CA ASN A 117 -3.81 -12.86 0.86
C ASN A 117 -2.31 -12.56 0.72
N LEU A 118 -1.64 -13.17 -0.27
CA LEU A 118 -0.23 -12.86 -0.57
C LEU A 118 -0.05 -11.40 -1.02
N ALA A 119 -0.99 -10.85 -1.80
CA ALA A 119 -0.98 -9.44 -2.17
C ALA A 119 -1.27 -8.51 -0.97
N LYS A 120 -2.09 -8.92 0.00
CA LYS A 120 -2.28 -8.18 1.26
C LYS A 120 -1.01 -8.17 2.12
N ALA A 121 -0.25 -9.27 2.16
CA ALA A 121 1.07 -9.29 2.79
C ALA A 121 2.05 -8.33 2.11
N LEU A 122 2.12 -8.30 0.77
CA LEU A 122 2.91 -7.28 0.06
C LEU A 122 2.43 -5.85 0.33
N ARG A 123 1.14 -5.65 0.61
CA ARG A 123 0.60 -4.36 1.01
C ARG A 123 1.20 -3.87 2.32
N MET A 124 1.58 -4.76 3.23
CA MET A 124 2.28 -4.40 4.47
C MET A 124 3.60 -3.71 4.14
N THR A 125 4.50 -4.40 3.42
CA THR A 125 5.79 -3.83 2.99
C THR A 125 5.62 -2.57 2.17
N PHE A 126 4.63 -2.52 1.27
CA PHE A 126 4.30 -1.31 0.52
C PHE A 126 3.96 -0.14 1.45
N THR A 127 3.17 -0.36 2.48
CA THR A 127 2.69 0.70 3.36
C THR A 127 3.82 1.22 4.26
N GLU A 128 4.69 0.33 4.75
CA GLU A 128 5.93 0.70 5.45
C GLU A 128 6.81 1.61 4.60
N VAL A 129 6.97 1.26 3.31
CA VAL A 129 7.74 2.05 2.33
C VAL A 129 7.10 3.41 2.08
N ILE A 130 5.78 3.45 1.83
CA ILE A 130 5.06 4.70 1.54
C ILE A 130 5.11 5.67 2.72
N PHE A 131 5.03 5.18 3.95
CA PHE A 131 5.21 6.00 5.15
C PHE A 131 6.67 6.18 5.56
N SER A 132 7.63 5.74 4.74
CA SER A 132 9.06 5.95 4.95
C SER A 132 9.60 5.34 6.25
N PHE A 133 8.96 4.28 6.75
CA PHE A 133 9.53 3.42 7.79
C PHE A 133 10.58 2.49 7.23
N GLU A 134 10.46 2.17 5.93
CA GLU A 134 11.37 1.28 5.22
C GLU A 134 11.76 1.87 3.84
N PRO A 135 12.94 1.53 3.30
CA PRO A 135 13.34 1.97 1.97
C PRO A 135 12.61 1.16 0.88
N ASP A 136 12.43 1.78 -0.30
CA ASP A 136 11.84 1.13 -1.48
C ASP A 136 12.47 -0.25 -1.80
N GLU A 137 13.77 -0.40 -1.52
CA GLU A 137 14.53 -1.63 -1.75
C GLU A 137 13.94 -2.86 -1.03
N LYS A 138 13.31 -2.67 0.14
CA LYS A 138 12.64 -3.76 0.87
C LYS A 138 11.53 -4.37 0.02
N LEU A 139 10.70 -3.54 -0.61
CA LEU A 139 9.64 -3.99 -1.51
C LEU A 139 10.22 -4.60 -2.80
N TYR A 140 11.26 -4.00 -3.38
CA TYR A 140 11.91 -4.54 -4.59
C TYR A 140 12.50 -5.93 -4.36
N ARG A 141 13.13 -6.15 -3.20
CA ARG A 141 13.61 -7.48 -2.80
C ARG A 141 12.46 -8.47 -2.66
N SER A 142 11.36 -8.12 -1.99
CA SER A 142 10.18 -8.98 -1.88
C SER A 142 9.61 -9.37 -3.25
N LEU A 143 9.50 -8.41 -4.18
CA LEU A 143 9.01 -8.67 -5.54
C LEU A 143 9.94 -9.60 -6.34
N ARG A 144 11.26 -9.42 -6.22
CA ARG A 144 12.26 -10.30 -6.86
C ARG A 144 12.20 -11.71 -6.30
N ASN A 145 12.12 -11.86 -4.98
CA ASN A 145 11.99 -13.17 -4.33
C ASN A 145 10.75 -13.92 -4.83
N LEU A 146 9.59 -13.25 -4.87
CA LEU A 146 8.36 -13.87 -5.39
C LEU A 146 8.47 -14.23 -6.88
N ASN A 147 9.11 -13.40 -7.69
CA ASN A 147 9.27 -13.67 -9.12
C ASN A 147 10.26 -14.81 -9.41
N ALA A 148 11.20 -15.08 -8.52
CA ALA A 148 12.15 -16.18 -8.61
C ALA A 148 11.55 -17.56 -8.26
N SER A 149 10.38 -17.57 -7.58
CA SER A 149 9.60 -18.79 -7.35
C SER A 149 9.33 -19.52 -8.66
N ASP A 150 9.19 -20.84 -8.64
CA ASP A 150 8.74 -21.64 -9.80
C ASP A 150 7.20 -21.71 -9.93
N ASN A 151 6.46 -21.46 -8.85
CA ASN A 151 5.00 -21.39 -8.85
C ASN A 151 4.44 -20.16 -9.59
N ASP A 152 3.60 -20.40 -10.59
CA ASP A 152 3.03 -19.34 -11.45
C ASP A 152 2.08 -18.37 -10.73
N GLN A 153 1.36 -18.81 -9.69
CA GLN A 153 0.49 -17.93 -8.91
C GLN A 153 1.30 -16.93 -8.08
N ILE A 154 2.43 -17.38 -7.53
CA ILE A 154 3.39 -16.54 -6.81
C ILE A 154 4.03 -15.52 -7.76
N LYS A 155 4.56 -15.99 -8.90
CA LYS A 155 5.12 -15.10 -9.96
C LYS A 155 4.10 -14.07 -10.44
N HIS A 156 2.87 -14.50 -10.70
CA HIS A 156 1.79 -13.61 -11.13
C HIS A 156 1.54 -12.50 -10.11
N THR A 157 1.58 -12.84 -8.81
CA THR A 157 1.39 -11.87 -7.72
C THR A 157 2.51 -10.82 -7.74
N ALA A 158 3.78 -11.24 -7.89
CA ALA A 158 4.91 -10.33 -8.05
C ALA A 158 4.73 -9.36 -9.23
N LYS A 159 4.39 -9.88 -10.42
CA LYS A 159 4.20 -9.07 -11.62
C LYS A 159 3.02 -8.11 -11.51
N SER A 160 1.90 -8.58 -10.97
CA SER A 160 0.70 -7.75 -10.77
C SER A 160 0.95 -6.62 -9.77
N PHE A 161 1.63 -6.94 -8.66
CA PHE A 161 1.95 -5.95 -7.64
C PHE A 161 3.02 -4.96 -8.11
N SER A 162 4.02 -5.40 -8.88
CA SER A 162 5.01 -4.51 -9.54
C SER A 162 4.33 -3.48 -10.44
N ARG A 163 3.34 -3.92 -11.23
CA ARG A 163 2.53 -3.02 -12.08
C ARG A 163 1.73 -2.02 -11.24
N PHE A 164 1.13 -2.45 -10.14
CA PHE A 164 0.42 -1.58 -9.20
C PHE A 164 1.38 -0.56 -8.57
N TYR A 165 2.49 -1.00 -8.00
CA TYR A 165 3.48 -0.14 -7.35
C TYR A 165 4.02 0.91 -8.32
N THR A 166 4.38 0.50 -9.54
CA THR A 166 4.82 1.43 -10.58
C THR A 166 3.75 2.49 -10.87
N ALA A 167 2.48 2.09 -11.02
CA ALA A 167 1.39 3.03 -11.26
C ALA A 167 1.19 4.00 -10.08
N PHE A 168 1.31 3.48 -8.86
CA PHE A 168 1.17 4.25 -7.64
C PHE A 168 2.28 5.29 -7.49
N LYS A 169 3.55 4.92 -7.67
CA LYS A 169 4.69 5.84 -7.59
C LYS A 169 4.66 6.91 -8.69
N LEU A 170 4.16 6.57 -9.88
CA LEU A 170 3.93 7.56 -10.93
C LEU A 170 2.84 8.56 -10.53
N ALA A 171 1.71 8.08 -10.00
CA ALA A 171 0.64 8.96 -9.52
C ALA A 171 1.10 9.84 -8.33
N GLU A 172 1.86 9.26 -7.41
CA GLU A 172 2.49 9.94 -6.28
C GLU A 172 3.43 11.06 -6.77
N GLY A 173 4.33 10.77 -7.71
CA GLY A 173 5.25 11.77 -8.25
C GLY A 173 4.56 12.91 -9.00
N ILE A 174 3.41 12.65 -9.63
CA ILE A 174 2.57 13.72 -10.20
C ILE A 174 1.98 14.58 -9.09
N ALA A 175 1.50 13.96 -8.00
CA ALA A 175 0.89 14.67 -6.88
C ALA A 175 1.90 15.55 -6.12
N GLU A 176 3.13 15.06 -5.94
CA GLU A 176 4.24 15.82 -5.34
C GLU A 176 4.82 16.87 -6.31
N GLY A 177 4.42 16.85 -7.58
CA GLY A 177 4.96 17.72 -8.61
C GLY A 177 6.41 17.42 -9.00
N SER A 178 6.94 16.22 -8.67
CA SER A 178 8.22 15.74 -9.18
C SER A 178 8.11 15.26 -10.63
N ILE A 179 6.91 14.86 -11.07
CA ILE A 179 6.58 14.52 -12.46
C ILE A 179 5.68 15.60 -13.04
N ARG A 180 6.25 16.48 -13.87
CA ARG A 180 5.56 17.69 -14.38
C ARG A 180 5.15 17.60 -15.86
N ASP A 181 5.69 16.63 -16.57
CA ASP A 181 5.57 16.50 -18.02
C ASP A 181 5.73 15.04 -18.47
N LYS A 182 5.44 14.81 -19.75
CA LYS A 182 5.43 13.47 -20.36
C LYS A 182 6.82 12.83 -20.43
N LEU A 183 7.88 13.60 -20.63
CA LEU A 183 9.25 13.09 -20.71
C LEU A 183 9.67 12.56 -19.33
N THR A 184 9.46 13.36 -18.28
CA THR A 184 9.73 12.96 -16.89
C THR A 184 8.91 11.72 -16.50
N TYR A 185 7.63 11.67 -16.91
CA TYR A 185 6.77 10.51 -16.68
C TYR A 185 7.34 9.22 -17.30
N ILE A 186 7.77 9.28 -18.57
CA ILE A 186 8.33 8.11 -19.28
C ILE A 186 9.65 7.68 -18.65
N ALA A 187 10.52 8.64 -18.30
CA ALA A 187 11.80 8.36 -17.65
C ALA A 187 11.60 7.69 -16.29
N MET A 188 10.74 8.26 -15.43
CA MET A 188 10.43 7.69 -14.12
C MET A 188 9.82 6.30 -14.21
N LYS A 189 8.89 6.09 -15.16
CA LYS A 189 8.26 4.79 -15.39
C LYS A 189 9.29 3.71 -15.72
N LYS A 190 10.29 4.03 -16.54
CA LYS A 190 11.38 3.10 -16.86
C LYS A 190 12.33 2.92 -15.68
N SER A 191 12.66 4.00 -14.97
CA SER A 191 13.54 3.94 -13.80
C SER A 191 12.98 3.03 -12.72
N ILE A 192 11.69 3.15 -12.38
CA ILE A 192 11.05 2.28 -11.38
C ILE A 192 11.12 0.82 -11.82
N ALA A 193 10.86 0.53 -13.10
CA ALA A 193 10.90 -0.84 -13.62
C ALA A 193 12.30 -1.46 -13.52
N ILE A 194 13.35 -0.68 -13.82
CA ILE A 194 14.74 -1.09 -13.66
C ILE A 194 15.04 -1.36 -12.19
N SER A 195 14.62 -0.48 -11.28
CA SER A 195 14.83 -0.65 -9.84
C SER A 195 14.15 -1.89 -9.26
N ILE A 196 12.92 -2.21 -9.71
CA ILE A 196 12.23 -3.45 -9.30
C ILE A 196 13.02 -4.68 -9.77
N GLY A 197 13.61 -4.64 -10.98
CA GLY A 197 14.52 -5.68 -11.45
C GLY A 197 13.85 -7.01 -11.83
N ILE A 198 12.58 -7.00 -12.22
CA ILE A 198 11.87 -8.16 -12.81
C ILE A 198 11.15 -7.76 -14.09
N ASP A 199 10.84 -8.73 -14.94
CA ASP A 199 9.98 -8.51 -16.11
C ASP A 199 8.49 -8.54 -15.74
N TYR A 200 7.77 -7.47 -16.06
CA TYR A 200 6.33 -7.34 -15.84
C TYR A 200 5.70 -6.35 -16.82
N PRO A 201 4.39 -6.50 -17.12
CA PRO A 201 3.70 -5.55 -17.97
C PRO A 201 3.60 -4.18 -17.29
N LEU A 202 4.30 -3.18 -17.83
CA LEU A 202 4.25 -1.82 -17.30
C LEU A 202 2.83 -1.24 -17.33
N PRO A 203 2.46 -0.38 -16.35
CA PRO A 203 1.09 0.11 -16.23
C PRO A 203 0.66 0.97 -17.43
N LYS A 204 -0.59 0.81 -17.86
CA LYS A 204 -1.23 1.69 -18.85
C LYS A 204 -1.47 3.07 -18.23
N LEU A 205 -1.55 4.12 -19.08
CA LEU A 205 -1.84 5.49 -18.64
C LEU A 205 -3.14 5.58 -17.84
N SER A 206 -4.18 4.89 -18.28
CA SER A 206 -5.48 4.85 -17.58
C SER A 206 -5.38 4.31 -16.16
N TYR A 207 -4.41 3.42 -15.88
CA TYR A 207 -4.22 2.92 -14.53
C TYR A 207 -3.57 3.96 -13.62
N VAL A 208 -2.59 4.71 -14.13
CA VAL A 208 -1.99 5.82 -13.38
C VAL A 208 -3.00 6.93 -13.15
N ASP A 209 -3.77 7.30 -14.18
CA ASP A 209 -4.86 8.28 -14.11
C ASP A 209 -5.90 7.91 -13.05
N LEU A 210 -6.29 6.63 -12.99
CA LEU A 210 -7.17 6.11 -11.95
C LEU A 210 -6.60 6.35 -10.55
N ILE A 211 -5.36 5.93 -10.28
CA ILE A 211 -4.75 6.08 -8.95
C ILE A 211 -4.58 7.57 -8.60
N ALA A 212 -4.12 8.38 -9.56
CA ALA A 212 -3.94 9.81 -9.39
C ALA A 212 -5.23 10.53 -8.94
N LYS A 213 -6.37 10.18 -9.54
CA LYS A 213 -7.69 10.72 -9.17
C LYS A 213 -8.18 10.15 -7.86
N GLU A 214 -8.17 8.83 -7.74
CA GLU A 214 -8.86 8.10 -6.70
C GLU A 214 -8.08 7.99 -5.38
N VAL A 215 -6.77 8.25 -5.37
CA VAL A 215 -5.94 8.23 -4.16
C VAL A 215 -5.45 9.63 -3.80
N PHE A 216 -5.01 10.39 -4.79
CA PHE A 216 -4.35 11.69 -4.59
C PHE A 216 -5.25 12.89 -4.93
N ASN A 217 -6.52 12.65 -5.27
CA ASN A 217 -7.51 13.70 -5.60
C ASN A 217 -7.02 14.67 -6.70
N LEU A 218 -6.20 14.20 -7.65
CA LEU A 218 -5.64 15.06 -8.69
C LEU A 218 -6.68 15.47 -9.73
N ASN A 219 -6.68 16.76 -10.06
CA ASN A 219 -7.59 17.31 -11.05
C ASN A 219 -7.22 16.94 -12.50
N LYS A 220 -8.22 16.93 -13.38
CA LYS A 220 -8.06 16.56 -14.80
C LYS A 220 -7.04 17.43 -15.54
N LYS A 221 -6.92 18.72 -15.19
CA LYS A 221 -6.02 19.67 -15.86
C LYS A 221 -4.55 19.27 -15.70
N ILE A 222 -4.15 18.89 -14.48
CA ILE A 222 -2.79 18.40 -14.20
C ILE A 222 -2.53 17.11 -14.97
N LEU A 223 -3.49 16.18 -14.95
CA LEU A 223 -3.33 14.87 -15.59
C LEU A 223 -3.26 14.96 -17.12
N THR A 224 -4.08 15.81 -17.75
CA THR A 224 -4.00 16.08 -19.19
C THR A 224 -2.64 16.66 -19.57
N ARG A 225 -2.10 17.58 -18.78
CA ARG A 225 -0.77 18.17 -19.02
C ARG A 225 0.35 17.13 -18.96
N VAL A 226 0.35 16.27 -17.93
CA VAL A 226 1.44 15.31 -17.71
C VAL A 226 1.32 14.07 -18.59
N LEU A 227 0.12 13.47 -18.66
CA LEU A 227 -0.10 12.21 -19.35
C LEU A 227 -0.40 12.39 -20.84
N GLY A 228 -0.76 13.61 -21.26
CA GLY A 228 -1.15 13.90 -22.64
C GLY A 228 -2.48 13.25 -23.04
N SER A 229 -3.34 12.93 -22.07
CA SER A 229 -4.68 12.40 -22.31
C SER A 229 -5.49 13.40 -23.13
N LYS A 230 -5.74 13.09 -24.41
CA LYS A 230 -6.69 13.85 -25.24
C LYS A 230 -8.08 13.72 -24.62
N LEU A 231 -8.84 14.83 -24.67
CA LEU A 231 -10.23 14.92 -24.23
C LEU A 231 -11.11 13.85 -24.87
#